data_AF-A0A832HMB6-F1
#
_entry.id   AF-A0A832HMB6-F1
#
_cell.length_a   1.000
_cell.length_b   1.000
_cell.length_c   1.000
_cell.angle_alpha   90.00
_cell.angle_beta   90.00
_cell.angle_gamma   90.00
#
_symmetry.space_group_name_H-M   'P 1'
#
loop_
_entity.id
_entity.type
_entity.pdbx_description
1 polymer ?
#
loop_
_entity_poly.entity_id
_entity_poly.type
_entity_poly.pdbx_seq_one_letter_code
_entity_poly.pdbx_strand_id
1 'polypeptide(L)'
;MPKHSELTVAQRREAVLALLRREEPATQLARRFGVSEQTLYRWRDEFLAGGEAALAHGKNGADARDRENRELRAQLQERDQVIGELTVANRLLKKVSGQSP
;
A
#
# COMPACT_ATOMS: atom_id res chain seq x y z
N MET A 1 -14.33 -7.07 -16.22
CA MET A 1 -13.61 -6.76 -14.95
C MET A 1 -12.73 -7.95 -14.61
N PRO A 2 -11.45 -7.76 -14.27
CA PRO A 2 -10.58 -8.88 -13.91
C PRO A 2 -11.13 -9.53 -12.63
N LYS A 3 -11.46 -10.82 -12.68
CA LYS A 3 -11.91 -11.59 -11.51
C LYS A 3 -10.78 -11.56 -10.48
N HIS A 4 -10.96 -10.79 -9.41
CA HIS A 4 -10.12 -10.92 -8.23
C HIS A 4 -10.24 -12.38 -7.78
N SER A 5 -9.12 -13.09 -7.78
CA SER A 5 -9.06 -14.47 -7.29
C SER A 5 -9.73 -14.52 -5.91
N GLU A 6 -10.78 -15.33 -5.79
CA GLU A 6 -11.59 -15.55 -4.57
C GLU A 6 -10.78 -16.08 -3.38
N LEU A 7 -9.48 -16.34 -3.59
CA LEU A 7 -8.56 -16.78 -2.56
C LEU A 7 -8.22 -15.67 -1.57
N THR A 8 -8.43 -15.99 -0.30
CA THR A 8 -7.95 -15.23 0.85
C THR A 8 -6.42 -15.12 0.84
N VAL A 9 -5.89 -14.12 1.55
CA VAL A 9 -4.44 -13.94 1.72
C VAL A 9 -3.78 -15.20 2.31
N ALA A 10 -4.46 -15.87 3.25
CA ALA A 10 -3.96 -17.10 3.86
C ALA A 10 -3.82 -18.24 2.83
N GLN A 11 -4.81 -18.41 1.95
CA GLN A 11 -4.75 -19.43 0.88
C GLN A 11 -3.67 -19.10 -0.15
N ARG A 12 -3.51 -17.83 -0.54
CA ARG A 12 -2.40 -17.43 -1.43
C ARG A 12 -1.04 -17.72 -0.81
N ARG A 13 -0.86 -17.42 0.48
CA ARG A 13 0.36 -17.77 1.23
C ARG A 13 0.59 -19.28 1.23
N GLU A 14 -0.43 -20.07 1.50
CA GLU A 14 -0.32 -21.53 1.47
C GLU A 14 0.14 -22.04 0.10
N ALA A 15 -0.45 -21.53 -0.99
CA ALA A 15 -0.07 -21.88 -2.35
C ALA A 15 1.40 -21.57 -2.65
N VAL A 16 1.88 -20.39 -2.24
CA VAL A 16 3.29 -19.99 -2.40
C VAL A 16 4.21 -20.89 -1.59
N LEU A 17 3.86 -21.21 -0.33
CA LEU A 17 4.69 -22.07 0.51
C LEU A 17 4.77 -23.50 -0.02
N ALA A 18 3.67 -24.06 -0.50
CA ALA A 18 3.64 -25.37 -1.14
C ALA A 18 4.53 -25.42 -2.39
N LEU A 19 4.50 -24.36 -3.21
CA LEU A 19 5.38 -24.24 -4.38
C LEU A 19 6.86 -24.17 -3.98
N LEU A 20 7.20 -23.35 -2.99
CA LEU A 20 8.60 -23.20 -2.52
C LEU A 20 9.16 -24.49 -1.93
N ARG A 21 8.33 -25.25 -1.21
CA ARG A 21 8.68 -26.56 -0.64
C ARG A 21 8.69 -27.69 -1.66
N ARG A 22 8.21 -27.43 -2.89
CA ARG A 22 8.08 -28.42 -3.97
C ARG A 22 7.22 -29.62 -3.55
N GLU A 23 6.14 -29.36 -2.80
CA GLU A 23 5.21 -30.41 -2.34
C GLU A 23 4.54 -31.12 -3.53
N GLU A 24 4.23 -30.38 -4.59
CA GLU A 24 3.61 -30.87 -5.82
C GLU A 24 4.11 -30.04 -7.04
N PRO A 25 3.95 -30.53 -8.28
CA PRO A 25 4.21 -29.74 -9.49
C PRO A 25 3.36 -28.45 -9.55
N ALA A 26 3.93 -27.37 -10.08
CA ALA A 26 3.26 -26.07 -10.17
C ALA A 26 1.91 -26.13 -10.91
N THR A 27 1.81 -26.97 -11.95
CA THR A 27 0.56 -27.28 -12.67
C THR A 27 -0.54 -27.81 -11.75
N GLN A 28 -0.21 -28.71 -10.83
CA GLN A 28 -1.17 -29.31 -9.90
C GLN A 28 -1.59 -28.30 -8.82
N LEU A 29 -0.62 -27.56 -8.26
CA LEU A 29 -0.90 -26.48 -7.31
C LEU A 29 -1.81 -25.41 -7.91
N ALA A 30 -1.51 -24.96 -9.13
CA ALA A 30 -2.31 -23.95 -9.83
C ALA A 30 -3.78 -24.42 -9.99
N ARG A 31 -4.00 -25.68 -10.35
CA ARG A 31 -5.35 -26.27 -10.43
C ARG A 31 -6.03 -26.36 -9.06
N ARG A 32 -5.33 -26.85 -8.03
CA ARG A 32 -5.85 -26.97 -6.64
C ARG A 32 -6.33 -25.64 -6.09
N PHE A 33 -5.59 -24.57 -6.38
CA PHE A 33 -5.91 -23.21 -5.94
C PHE A 33 -6.77 -22.41 -6.94
N GLY A 34 -7.16 -23.00 -8.08
CA GLY A 34 -8.01 -22.32 -9.07
C GLY A 34 -7.36 -21.10 -9.74
N VAL A 35 -6.04 -21.12 -9.95
CA VAL A 35 -5.27 -20.05 -10.58
C VAL A 35 -4.41 -20.56 -11.74
N SER A 36 -3.82 -19.65 -12.52
CA SER A 36 -2.81 -20.03 -13.52
C SER A 36 -1.44 -20.22 -12.86
N GLU A 37 -0.57 -21.03 -13.46
CA GLU A 37 0.83 -21.18 -13.02
C GLU A 37 1.56 -19.83 -13.04
N GLN A 38 1.30 -18.99 -14.04
CA GLN A 38 1.85 -17.63 -14.10
C GLN A 38 1.45 -16.79 -12.87
N THR A 39 0.20 -16.89 -12.43
CA THR A 39 -0.27 -16.20 -11.21
C THR A 39 0.45 -16.74 -9.97
N LEU A 40 0.63 -18.05 -9.89
CA LEU A 40 1.32 -18.69 -8.78
C LEU A 40 2.81 -18.29 -8.71
N TYR A 41 3.50 -18.23 -9.85
CA TYR A 41 4.88 -17.75 -9.92
C TYR A 41 4.99 -16.27 -9.59
N ARG A 42 4.06 -15.42 -10.08
CA ARG A 42 4.01 -14.01 -9.69
C ARG A 42 3.87 -13.85 -8.17
N TRP A 43 3.00 -14.62 -7.54
CA TRP A 43 2.85 -14.57 -6.08
C TRP A 43 4.09 -15.02 -5.34
N ARG A 44 4.80 -16.04 -5.85
CA ARG A 44 6.10 -16.46 -5.30
C ARG A 44 7.09 -15.30 -5.34
N ASP A 45 7.21 -14.63 -6.48
CA ASP A 45 8.18 -13.56 -6.68
C ASP A 45 7.86 -12.35 -5.79
N GLU A 46 6.58 -11.96 -5.69
CA GLU A 46 6.12 -10.91 -4.78
C GLU A 46 6.36 -11.27 -3.31
N PHE A 47 6.12 -12.52 -2.92
CA PHE A 47 6.34 -13.00 -1.56
C PHE A 47 7.83 -13.00 -1.18
N LEU A 48 8.71 -13.44 -2.09
CA LEU A 48 10.15 -13.43 -1.86
C LEU A 48 10.70 -12.00 -1.80
N ALA A 49 10.29 -11.11 -2.71
CA ALA A 49 10.73 -9.72 -2.69
C ALA A 49 10.29 -8.99 -1.40
N GLY A 50 9.05 -9.22 -0.95
CA GLY A 50 8.56 -8.70 0.33
C GLY A 50 9.33 -9.26 1.52
N GLY A 51 9.65 -10.56 1.50
CA GLY A 51 10.47 -11.23 2.52
C GLY A 51 11.90 -10.67 2.58
N GLU A 52 12.54 -10.46 1.43
CA GLU A 52 13.88 -9.87 1.34
C GLU A 52 13.90 -8.43 1.86
N ALA A 53 12.93 -7.60 1.45
CA ALA A 53 12.80 -6.23 1.96
C ALA A 53 12.59 -6.20 3.48
N ALA A 54 11.77 -7.12 4.01
CA ALA A 54 11.55 -7.23 5.46
C ALA A 54 12.80 -7.69 6.22
N LEU A 55 13.61 -8.57 5.63
CA LEU A 55 14.89 -9.00 6.20
C LEU A 55 15.94 -7.89 6.16
N ALA A 56 16.00 -7.13 5.06
CA ALA A 56 16.97 -6.04 4.88
C ALA A 56 16.69 -4.85 5.81
N HIS A 57 15.42 -4.50 6.00
CA HIS A 57 15.04 -3.31 6.78
C HIS A 57 14.56 -3.62 8.20
N GLY A 58 14.28 -4.89 8.51
CA GLY A 58 13.71 -5.33 9.78
C GLY A 58 12.34 -4.70 10.06
N LYS A 59 11.81 -4.92 11.28
CA LYS A 59 10.60 -4.22 11.77
C LYS A 59 10.75 -2.70 11.74
N ASN A 60 11.97 -2.21 11.98
CA ASN A 60 12.27 -0.79 12.06
C ASN A 60 12.03 -0.04 10.75
N GLY A 61 12.15 -0.69 9.60
CA GLY A 61 11.88 -0.09 8.29
C GLY A 61 10.41 0.17 8.01
N ALA A 62 9.53 -0.75 8.44
CA ALA A 62 8.08 -0.53 8.41
C ALA A 62 7.70 0.62 9.35
N ASP A 63 8.24 0.60 10.58
CA ASP A 63 7.99 1.66 11.55
C ASP A 63 8.53 3.02 11.08
N ALA A 64 9.64 3.06 10.34
CA ALA A 64 10.20 4.30 9.79
C ALA A 64 9.28 4.91 8.73
N ARG A 65 8.80 4.10 7.78
CA ARG A 65 7.84 4.55 6.76
C ARG A 65 6.53 5.02 7.39
N ASP A 66 6.04 4.31 8.40
CA ASP A 66 4.82 4.69 9.11
C ASP A 66 4.99 5.98 9.92
N ARG A 67 6.16 6.17 10.55
CA ARG A 67 6.51 7.43 11.24
C ARG A 67 6.54 8.60 10.25
N GLU A 68 7.26 8.44 9.15
CA GLU A 68 7.35 9.45 8.09
C GLU A 68 5.95 9.78 7.53
N ASN A 69 5.11 8.77 7.30
CA ASN A 69 3.75 9.00 6.83
C ASN A 69 2.90 9.80 7.84
N ARG A 70 3.06 9.54 9.15
CA ARG A 70 2.38 10.30 10.21
C ARG A 70 2.88 11.74 10.26
N GLU A 71 4.18 11.96 10.17
CA GLU A 71 4.78 13.31 10.15
C GLU A 71 4.30 14.11 8.94
N LEU A 72 4.31 13.51 7.74
CA LEU A 72 3.81 14.16 6.53
C LEU A 72 2.32 14.50 6.63
N ARG A 73 1.49 13.64 7.23
CA ARG A 73 0.07 13.93 7.47
C ARG A 73 -0.13 15.09 8.44
N ALA A 74 0.67 15.16 9.51
CA ALA A 74 0.62 16.27 10.44
C ALA A 74 1.00 17.60 9.77
N GLN A 75 2.06 17.60 8.95
CA GLN A 75 2.47 18.77 8.19
C GLN A 75 1.40 19.22 7.18
N LEU A 76 0.73 18.28 6.50
CA LEU A 76 -0.38 18.60 5.61
C LEU A 76 -1.53 19.28 6.35
N GLN A 77 -1.93 18.74 7.50
CA GLN A 77 -2.99 19.32 8.32
C GLN A 77 -2.65 20.73 8.82
N GLU A 78 -1.42 20.95 9.26
CA GLU A 78 -0.94 22.28 9.67
C GLU A 78 -1.01 23.27 8.51
N ARG A 79 -0.57 22.86 7.32
CA ARG A 79 -0.62 23.71 6.12
C ARG A 79 -2.06 24.02 5.71
N ASP A 80 -2.96 23.05 5.76
CA ASP A 80 -4.38 23.26 5.46
C ASP A 80 -5.03 24.27 6.41
N GLN A 81 -4.69 24.22 7.70
CA GLN A 81 -5.15 25.18 8.70
C GLN A 81 -4.64 26.60 8.37
N VAL A 82 -3.35 26.76 8.11
CA VAL A 82 -2.74 28.05 7.74
C VAL A 82 -3.38 28.62 6.46
N ILE A 83 -3.61 27.78 5.44
CA ILE A 83 -4.30 28.18 4.21
C ILE A 83 -5.72 28.66 4.52
N GLY A 84 -6.45 27.95 5.40
CA GLY A 84 -7.78 28.36 5.84
C GLY A 84 -7.80 29.73 6.48
N GLU A 85 -6.90 29.96 7.44
CA GLU A 85 -6.74 31.25 8.13
C GLU A 85 -6.39 32.38 7.17
N LEU A 86 -5.41 32.16 6.28
CA LEU A 86 -5.03 33.14 5.25
C LEU A 86 -6.16 33.42 4.26
N THR A 87 -6.99 32.42 3.94
CA THR A 87 -8.15 32.59 3.05
C THR A 87 -9.20 33.50 3.68
N VAL A 88 -9.50 33.31 4.97
CA VAL A 88 -10.43 34.17 5.71
C VAL A 88 -9.86 35.59 5.81
N ALA A 89 -8.59 35.73 6.20
CA ALA A 89 -7.93 37.02 6.31
C ALA A 89 -7.95 37.80 4.98
N ASN A 90 -7.64 37.13 3.86
CA ASN A 90 -7.71 37.74 2.53
C ASN A 90 -9.12 38.20 2.16
N ARG A 91 -10.16 37.40 2.46
CA ARG A 91 -11.56 37.79 2.19
C ARG A 91 -11.97 39.01 3.00
N LEU A 92 -11.57 39.09 4.27
CA LEU A 92 -11.85 40.25 5.12
C LEU A 92 -11.12 41.48 4.60
N LEU A 93 -9.82 41.36 4.28
CA LEU A 93 -9.03 42.46 3.77
C LEU A 93 -9.61 43.02 2.47
N LYS A 94 -9.98 42.17 1.50
CA LYS A 94 -10.64 42.61 0.25
C LYS A 94 -11.94 43.37 0.50
N LYS A 95 -12.76 42.93 1.46
CA LYS A 95 -13.99 43.64 1.86
C LYS A 95 -13.69 45.02 2.47
N VAL A 96 -12.68 45.12 3.32
CA VAL A 96 -12.32 46.37 4.01
C VAL A 96 -11.61 47.35 3.07
N SER A 97 -10.78 46.86 2.15
CA SER A 97 -10.01 47.69 1.21
C SER A 97 -10.83 48.17 0.00
N GLY A 98 -12.15 47.91 -0.05
CA GLY A 98 -13.01 48.27 -1.18
C GLY A 98 -12.66 47.55 -2.48
N GLN A 99 -11.75 46.57 -2.44
CA GLN A 99 -11.37 45.73 -3.57
C GLN A 99 -12.30 44.50 -3.61
N SER A 100 -13.59 44.75 -3.70
CA SER A 100 -14.54 43.72 -4.10
C SER A 100 -14.63 43.74 -5.63
N PRO A 101 -14.72 42.59 -6.32
CA PRO A 101 -15.42 42.56 -7.60
C PRO A 101 -16.89 42.96 -7.42
#